data_AF-A0A6B3SPX9-F1
#
_entry.id   AF-A0A6B3SPX9-F1
#
_cell.length_a   1.000
_cell.length_b   1.000
_cell.length_c   1.000
_cell.angle_alpha   90.00
_cell.angle_beta   90.00
_cell.angle_gamma   90.00
#
_symmetry.space_group_name_H-M   'P 1'
#
loop_
_entity.id
_entity.type
_entity.pdbx_description
1 polymer ?
#
loop_
_entity_poly.entity_id
_entity_poly.type
_entity_poly.pdbx_seq_one_letter_code
_entity_poly.pdbx_strand_id
1 'polypeptide(L)'
;MSKHVHRRAAVHLRLERWQRYGVYATCGWLTLTGLLWIAAHFFWRVPGEFGETISPWEARAMQLHGIGAMLILFLAGGLLNMHIRRALKTDRNRTSGWGMIALLLALAFSGYGLYYLTNEVTRPAWSTVHWVIGVGFPLLLFVHVVLGRKSRQHG
;
A
#
# COMPACT_ATOMS: atom_id res chain seq x y z
N MET A 1 -4.98 -37.05 37.73
CA MET A 1 -5.06 -36.64 36.30
C MET A 1 -5.17 -35.11 36.25
N SER A 2 -4.03 -34.41 36.23
CA SER A 2 -3.96 -32.93 36.30
C SER A 2 -4.15 -32.33 34.91
N LYS A 3 -5.19 -31.50 34.73
CA LYS A 3 -5.42 -30.76 33.49
C LYS A 3 -4.43 -29.59 33.44
N HIS A 4 -3.34 -29.77 32.72
CA HIS A 4 -2.46 -28.66 32.33
C HIS A 4 -3.24 -27.74 31.37
N VAL A 5 -3.87 -26.71 31.93
CA VAL A 5 -4.40 -25.59 31.15
C VAL A 5 -3.19 -24.83 30.61
N HIS A 6 -2.80 -25.12 29.36
CA HIS A 6 -1.93 -24.24 28.59
C HIS A 6 -2.65 -22.91 28.42
N ARG A 7 -2.41 -21.99 29.37
CA ARG A 7 -2.71 -20.57 29.24
C ARG A 7 -1.87 -20.11 28.04
N ARG A 8 -2.45 -20.15 26.84
CA ARG A 8 -1.84 -19.51 25.66
C ARG A 8 -1.65 -18.07 26.06
N ALA A 9 -0.42 -17.68 26.36
CA ALA A 9 -0.06 -16.30 26.60
C ALA A 9 -0.56 -15.55 25.36
N ALA A 10 -1.63 -14.77 25.54
CA ALA A 10 -2.14 -13.93 24.49
C ALA A 10 -1.03 -12.91 24.25
N VAL A 11 -0.17 -13.18 23.27
CA VAL A 11 0.89 -12.27 22.88
C VAL A 11 0.17 -10.98 22.49
N HIS A 12 0.29 -9.98 23.36
CA HIS A 12 -0.25 -8.66 23.15
C HIS A 12 0.62 -8.01 22.07
N LEU A 13 0.36 -8.36 20.80
CA LEU A 13 1.05 -7.83 19.65
C LEU A 13 0.58 -6.38 19.41
N ARG A 14 1.01 -5.46 20.29
CA ARG A 14 0.98 -4.04 20.00
C ARG A 14 1.96 -3.82 18.85
N LEU A 15 1.52 -3.07 17.83
CA LEU A 15 2.36 -2.68 16.70
C LEU A 15 3.63 -2.02 17.25
N GLU A 16 4.77 -2.71 17.13
CA GLU A 16 6.04 -2.17 17.59
C GLU A 16 6.37 -0.90 16.79
N ARG A 17 7.09 0.03 17.42
CA ARG A 17 7.36 1.35 16.82
C ARG A 17 8.02 1.20 15.45
N TRP A 18 8.95 0.25 15.29
CA TRP A 18 9.62 -0.02 14.02
C TRP A 18 8.64 -0.45 12.93
N GLN A 19 7.69 -1.34 13.23
CA GLN A 19 6.71 -1.82 12.25
C GLN A 19 5.77 -0.69 11.82
N ARG A 20 5.37 0.17 12.76
CA ARG A 20 4.57 1.36 12.46
C ARG A 20 5.31 2.33 11.54
N TYR A 21 6.54 2.68 11.87
CA TYR A 21 7.35 3.58 11.05
C TYR A 21 7.70 2.96 9.71
N GLY A 22 8.00 1.66 9.68
CA GLY A 22 8.25 0.90 8.46
C GLY A 22 7.06 0.95 7.50
N VAL A 23 5.84 0.75 7.99
CA VAL A 23 4.62 0.89 7.16
C VAL A 23 4.52 2.30 6.58
N TYR A 24 4.64 3.35 7.40
CA TYR A 24 4.54 4.72 6.89
C TYR A 24 5.65 5.08 5.92
N ALA A 25 6.88 4.66 6.19
CA ALA A 25 8.03 4.88 5.32
C ALA A 25 7.83 4.19 3.97
N THR A 26 7.41 2.92 3.96
CA THR A 26 7.15 2.19 2.72
C THR A 26 5.96 2.76 1.94
N CYS A 27 4.89 3.17 2.62
CA CYS A 27 3.76 3.88 2.00
C CYS A 27 4.20 5.21 1.36
N GLY A 28 5.02 6.00 2.06
CA GLY A 28 5.61 7.23 1.53
C GLY A 28 6.49 6.95 0.32
N TRP A 29 7.37 5.96 0.41
CA TRP A 29 8.25 5.52 -0.67
C TRP A 29 7.47 5.11 -1.92
N LEU A 30 6.43 4.27 -1.77
CA LEU A 30 5.57 3.85 -2.89
C LEU A 30 4.86 5.03 -3.54
N THR A 31 4.34 5.95 -2.73
CA THR A 31 3.67 7.15 -3.24
C THR A 31 4.64 8.03 -4.03
N LEU A 32 5.82 8.29 -3.48
CA LEU A 32 6.84 9.13 -4.12
C LEU A 32 7.37 8.51 -5.41
N THR A 33 7.67 7.21 -5.41
CA THR A 33 8.14 6.50 -6.61
C THR A 33 7.05 6.38 -7.67
N GLY A 34 5.78 6.21 -7.28
CA GLY A 34 4.65 6.24 -8.22
C GLY A 34 4.43 7.62 -8.84
N LEU A 35 4.49 8.69 -8.04
CA LEU A 35 4.43 10.07 -8.54
C LEU A 35 5.62 10.40 -9.45
N LEU A 36 6.82 9.91 -9.11
CA LEU A 36 8.00 10.04 -9.97
C LEU A 36 7.80 9.35 -11.32
N TRP A 37 7.18 8.17 -11.34
CA TRP A 37 6.84 7.48 -12.57
C TRP A 37 5.84 8.30 -13.42
N ILE A 38 4.76 8.81 -12.81
CA ILE A 38 3.79 9.68 -13.52
C ILE A 38 4.50 10.92 -14.10
N ALA A 39 5.35 11.57 -13.30
CA ALA A 39 6.10 12.74 -13.74
C ALA A 39 7.01 12.41 -14.94
N ALA A 40 7.72 11.28 -14.87
CA ALA A 40 8.60 10.82 -15.94
C ALA A 40 7.83 10.46 -17.21
N HIS A 41 6.71 9.77 -17.07
CA HIS A 41 5.92 9.26 -18.18
C HIS A 41 5.24 10.38 -18.99
N PHE A 42 4.73 11.41 -18.31
CA PHE A 42 3.98 12.49 -18.94
C PHE A 42 4.81 13.75 -19.24
N PHE A 43 5.84 14.07 -18.45
CA PHE A 43 6.54 15.36 -18.54
C PHE A 43 8.03 15.29 -18.87
N TRP A 44 8.70 14.14 -18.70
CA TRP A 44 10.16 14.03 -18.93
C TRP A 44 10.54 13.08 -20.07
N ARG A 45 9.84 13.17 -21.19
CA ARG A 45 10.28 12.52 -22.43
C ARG A 45 11.58 13.15 -22.92
N VAL A 46 12.49 12.31 -23.40
CA VAL A 46 13.84 12.74 -23.80
C VAL A 46 13.98 12.56 -25.31
N PRO A 47 14.48 13.54 -26.06
CA PRO A 47 14.74 13.36 -27.49
C PRO A 47 15.79 12.26 -27.71
N GLY A 48 15.49 11.30 -28.57
CA GLY A 48 16.39 10.25 -29.01
C GLY A 48 16.53 10.20 -30.53
N GLU A 49 17.38 9.30 -31.00
CA GLU A 49 17.86 9.22 -32.39
C GLU A 49 16.73 9.04 -33.43
N PHE A 50 15.58 8.50 -33.01
CA PHE A 50 14.39 8.26 -33.85
C PHE A 50 13.11 8.97 -33.35
N GLY A 51 13.22 9.96 -32.47
CA GLY A 51 12.08 10.68 -31.87
C GLY A 51 12.12 10.73 -30.35
N GLU A 52 11.02 11.14 -29.69
CA GLU A 52 10.93 11.10 -28.23
C GLU A 52 11.10 9.67 -27.70
N THR A 53 11.99 9.51 -26.72
CA THR A 53 12.30 8.25 -26.05
C THR A 53 11.90 8.28 -24.57
N ILE A 54 11.71 7.09 -24.02
CA ILE A 54 11.30 6.89 -22.63
C ILE A 54 12.37 7.43 -21.69
N SER A 55 11.94 8.20 -20.68
CA SER A 55 12.85 8.72 -19.66
C SER A 55 13.53 7.58 -18.90
N PRO A 56 14.86 7.62 -18.66
CA PRO A 56 15.53 6.66 -17.77
C PRO A 56 14.92 6.63 -16.36
N TRP A 57 14.27 7.72 -15.93
CA TRP A 57 13.55 7.80 -14.66
C TRP A 57 12.30 6.94 -14.61
N GLU A 58 11.66 6.65 -15.74
CA GLU A 58 10.49 5.77 -15.78
C GLU A 58 10.88 4.35 -15.32
N ALA A 59 11.95 3.80 -15.90
CA ALA A 59 12.46 2.48 -15.52
C ALA A 59 12.96 2.43 -14.07
N ARG A 60 13.71 3.46 -13.62
CA ARG A 60 14.22 3.52 -12.24
C ARG A 60 13.09 3.65 -11.22
N ALA A 61 12.08 4.49 -11.50
CA ALA A 61 10.92 4.64 -10.64
C ALA A 61 10.19 3.30 -10.48
N MET A 62 9.99 2.55 -11.57
CA MET A 62 9.38 1.22 -11.53
C MET A 62 10.18 0.21 -10.68
N GLN A 63 11.51 0.18 -10.80
CA GLN A 63 12.35 -0.71 -10.00
C GLN A 63 12.24 -0.41 -8.50
N LEU A 64 12.36 0.88 -8.14
CA LEU A 64 12.24 1.32 -6.74
C LEU A 64 10.82 1.08 -6.19
N HIS A 65 9.80 1.28 -7.02
CA HIS A 65 8.41 1.00 -6.67
C HIS A 65 8.19 -0.50 -6.42
N GLY A 66 8.76 -1.36 -7.27
CA GLY A 66 8.72 -2.82 -7.09
C GLY A 66 9.33 -3.29 -5.77
N ILE A 67 10.47 -2.72 -5.37
CA ILE A 67 11.07 -2.99 -4.04
C ILE A 67 10.10 -2.60 -2.92
N GLY A 68 9.52 -1.40 -3.00
CA GLY A 68 8.52 -0.93 -2.05
C GLY A 68 7.28 -1.83 -1.98
N ALA A 69 6.86 -2.38 -3.13
CA ALA A 69 5.69 -3.25 -3.22
C ALA A 69 5.93 -4.56 -2.45
N MET A 70 7.11 -5.16 -2.59
CA MET A 70 7.46 -6.37 -1.84
C MET A 70 7.51 -6.09 -0.33
N LEU A 71 8.11 -4.95 0.07
CA LEU A 71 8.19 -4.55 1.47
C LEU A 71 6.81 -4.32 2.09
N ILE A 72 5.88 -3.65 1.39
CA ILE A 72 4.56 -3.38 1.96
C ILE A 72 3.72 -4.65 2.07
N LEU A 73 3.83 -5.58 1.12
CA LEU A 73 3.14 -6.88 1.21
C LEU A 73 3.63 -7.69 2.43
N PHE A 74 4.94 -7.69 2.68
CA PHE A 74 5.51 -8.30 3.87
C PHE A 74 4.98 -7.65 5.17
N LEU A 75 5.04 -6.31 5.26
CA LEU A 75 4.58 -5.57 6.44
C LEU A 75 3.06 -5.66 6.65
N ALA A 76 2.28 -5.77 5.58
CA ALA A 76 0.83 -5.92 5.60
C ALA A 76 0.39 -7.22 6.29
N GLY A 77 1.15 -8.32 6.11
CA GLY A 77 0.90 -9.57 6.84
C GLY A 77 0.95 -9.39 8.37
N GLY A 78 1.88 -8.57 8.86
CA GLY A 78 1.95 -8.19 10.27
C GLY A 78 0.79 -7.28 10.70
N LEU A 79 0.39 -6.30 9.87
CA LEU A 79 -0.75 -5.42 10.15
C LEU A 79 -2.07 -6.19 10.28
N LEU A 80 -2.28 -7.23 9.48
CA LEU A 80 -3.49 -8.05 9.50
C LEU A 80 -3.72 -8.67 10.89
N ASN A 81 -2.67 -9.22 11.49
CA ASN A 81 -2.75 -9.89 12.79
C ASN A 81 -2.84 -8.91 13.97
N MET A 82 -2.09 -7.80 13.93
CA MET A 82 -1.97 -6.89 15.07
C MET A 82 -3.03 -5.78 15.09
N HIS A 83 -3.35 -5.23 13.91
CA HIS A 83 -4.22 -4.07 13.77
C HIS A 83 -5.64 -4.46 13.36
N ILE A 84 -5.78 -5.19 12.26
CA ILE A 84 -7.08 -5.49 11.65
C ILE A 84 -7.91 -6.42 12.54
N ARG A 85 -7.33 -7.54 13.01
CA ARG A 85 -8.03 -8.47 13.93
C ARG A 85 -8.54 -7.79 15.20
N ARG A 86 -7.77 -6.84 15.75
CA ARG A 86 -8.17 -6.10 16.95
C ARG A 86 -9.27 -5.08 16.65
N ALA A 87 -9.13 -4.32 15.56
CA ALA A 87 -10.12 -3.32 15.16
C ALA A 87 -11.51 -3.96 14.91
N LEU A 88 -11.55 -5.16 14.34
CA LEU A 88 -12.79 -5.93 14.13
C LEU A 88 -13.48 -6.32 15.44
N LYS A 89 -12.73 -6.57 16.51
CA LYS A 89 -13.28 -6.92 17.84
C LYS A 89 -13.79 -5.71 18.62
N THR A 90 -13.24 -4.53 18.37
CA THR A 90 -13.56 -3.30 19.13
C THR A 90 -14.52 -2.36 18.40
N ASP A 91 -15.07 -2.79 17.27
CA ASP A 91 -15.98 -2.05 16.37
C ASP A 91 -15.54 -0.62 15.97
N ARG A 92 -14.25 -0.31 16.12
CA ARG A 92 -13.72 1.06 16.03
C ARG A 92 -13.12 1.31 14.66
N ASN A 93 -13.52 2.42 14.02
CA ASN A 93 -12.97 2.88 12.73
C ASN A 93 -13.09 1.87 11.56
N ARG A 94 -14.20 1.10 11.52
CA ARG A 94 -14.38 0.01 10.53
C ARG A 94 -14.62 0.48 9.11
N THR A 95 -15.39 1.54 8.90
CA THR A 95 -15.72 2.03 7.55
C THR A 95 -14.46 2.43 6.78
N SER A 96 -13.62 3.29 7.38
CA SER A 96 -12.33 3.68 6.78
C SER A 96 -11.35 2.51 6.70
N GLY A 97 -11.40 1.56 7.64
CA GLY A 97 -10.58 0.35 7.63
C GLY A 97 -10.93 -0.60 6.47
N TRP A 98 -12.20 -0.84 6.20
CA TRP A 98 -12.65 -1.62 5.05
C TRP A 98 -12.31 -0.94 3.74
N GLY A 99 -12.49 0.40 3.66
CA GLY A 99 -12.04 1.18 2.50
C GLY A 99 -10.53 1.01 2.26
N MET A 100 -9.72 1.08 3.32
CA MET A 100 -8.27 0.88 3.22
C MET A 100 -7.91 -0.53 2.72
N ILE A 101 -8.56 -1.57 3.24
CA ILE A 101 -8.33 -2.95 2.81
C ILE A 101 -8.71 -3.11 1.33
N ALA A 102 -9.88 -2.63 0.93
CA ALA A 102 -10.32 -2.70 -0.46
C ALA A 102 -9.36 -1.97 -1.40
N LEU A 103 -8.88 -0.78 -1.01
CA LEU A 103 -7.92 -0.02 -1.80
C LEU A 103 -6.56 -0.72 -1.92
N LEU A 104 -6.03 -1.27 -0.82
CA LEU A 104 -4.77 -2.02 -0.84
C LEU A 104 -4.86 -3.27 -1.71
N LEU A 105 -5.99 -4.00 -1.64
CA LEU A 105 -6.24 -5.14 -2.52
C LEU A 105 -6.33 -4.70 -3.98
N ALA A 106 -7.08 -3.63 -4.28
CA ALA A 106 -7.19 -3.10 -5.64
C ALA A 106 -5.81 -2.69 -6.21
N LEU A 107 -4.96 -2.05 -5.39
CA LEU A 107 -3.58 -1.72 -5.74
C LEU A 107 -2.73 -2.96 -6.01
N ALA A 108 -2.80 -3.97 -5.14
CA ALA A 108 -2.06 -5.22 -5.31
C ALA A 108 -2.50 -5.97 -6.57
N PHE A 109 -3.82 -6.10 -6.81
CA PHE A 109 -4.38 -6.78 -7.98
C PHE A 109 -4.07 -6.04 -9.28
N SER A 110 -4.21 -4.71 -9.30
CA SER A 110 -3.89 -3.92 -10.50
C SER A 110 -2.39 -3.95 -10.82
N GLY A 111 -1.51 -3.91 -9.81
CA GLY A 111 -0.07 -4.07 -9.98
C GLY A 111 0.31 -5.47 -10.49
N TYR A 112 -0.30 -6.52 -9.94
CA TYR A 112 -0.14 -7.89 -10.43
C TYR A 112 -0.63 -8.04 -11.89
N GLY A 113 -1.79 -7.44 -12.21
CA GLY A 113 -2.35 -7.46 -13.56
C GLY A 113 -1.44 -6.78 -14.58
N LEU A 114 -0.85 -5.64 -14.23
CA LEU A 114 0.16 -4.96 -15.05
C LEU A 114 1.39 -5.82 -15.36
N TYR A 115 1.73 -6.76 -14.47
CA TYR A 115 2.85 -7.66 -14.66
C TYR A 115 2.49 -8.91 -15.45
N TYR A 116 1.33 -9.54 -15.17
CA TYR A 116 1.01 -10.88 -15.69
C TYR A 116 -0.20 -10.95 -16.62
N LEU A 117 -1.13 -10.01 -16.55
CA LEU A 117 -2.46 -10.14 -17.18
C LEU A 117 -2.70 -9.14 -18.33
N THR A 118 -1.72 -8.29 -18.65
CA THR A 118 -1.88 -7.23 -19.66
C THR A 118 -1.14 -7.54 -20.95
N ASN A 119 -1.71 -7.08 -22.06
CA ASN A 119 -1.08 -7.02 -23.38
C ASN A 119 -0.95 -5.56 -23.82
N GLU A 120 -0.43 -5.31 -25.02
CA GLU A 120 -0.22 -3.94 -25.53
C GLU A 120 -1.50 -3.11 -25.57
N VAL A 121 -2.65 -3.75 -25.82
CA VAL A 121 -3.96 -3.07 -25.91
C VAL A 121 -4.53 -2.74 -24.53
N THR A 122 -4.43 -3.65 -23.58
CA THR A 122 -5.06 -3.48 -22.25
C THR A 122 -4.16 -2.79 -21.22
N ARG A 123 -2.84 -2.83 -21.40
CA ARG A 123 -1.86 -2.24 -20.48
C ARG A 123 -2.14 -0.77 -20.14
N PRO A 124 -2.51 0.13 -21.08
CA PRO A 124 -2.80 1.53 -20.75
C PRO A 124 -3.97 1.70 -19.78
N ALA A 125 -5.04 0.90 -19.96
CA ALA A 125 -6.21 0.94 -19.08
C ALA A 125 -5.87 0.48 -17.66
N TRP A 126 -5.14 -0.64 -17.53
CA TRP A 126 -4.67 -1.14 -16.24
C TRP A 126 -3.70 -0.18 -15.55
N SER A 127 -2.80 0.43 -16.32
CA SER A 127 -1.89 1.47 -15.81
C SER A 127 -2.68 2.63 -15.24
N THR A 128 -3.69 3.09 -16.00
CA THR A 128 -4.58 4.18 -15.59
C THR A 128 -5.29 3.87 -14.28
N VAL A 129 -5.91 2.70 -14.18
CA VAL A 129 -6.57 2.26 -12.94
C VAL A 129 -5.58 2.26 -11.78
N HIS A 130 -4.40 1.65 -11.95
CA HIS A 130 -3.41 1.52 -10.89
C HIS A 130 -2.91 2.86 -10.37
N TRP A 131 -2.53 3.79 -11.26
CA TRP A 131 -2.00 5.07 -10.81
C TRP A 131 -3.10 5.98 -10.25
N VAL A 132 -4.32 5.97 -10.79
CA VAL A 132 -5.45 6.77 -10.26
C VAL A 132 -5.77 6.36 -8.82
N ILE A 133 -5.93 5.06 -8.57
CA ILE A 133 -6.21 4.58 -7.20
C ILE A 133 -4.98 4.77 -6.30
N GLY A 134 -3.77 4.69 -6.85
CA GLY A 134 -2.51 4.96 -6.14
C GLY A 134 -2.37 6.40 -5.67
N VAL A 135 -2.80 7.38 -6.47
CA VAL A 135 -2.85 8.79 -6.05
C VAL A 135 -3.91 9.02 -4.98
N GLY A 136 -5.01 8.26 -5.00
CA GLY A 136 -6.04 8.32 -3.95
C GLY A 136 -5.63 7.71 -2.61
N PHE A 137 -4.63 6.82 -2.60
CA PHE A 137 -4.15 6.12 -1.40
C PHE A 137 -3.69 7.03 -0.25
N PRO A 138 -2.77 8.00 -0.44
CA PRO A 138 -2.31 8.86 0.66
C PRO A 138 -3.46 9.64 1.32
N LEU A 139 -4.46 10.08 0.55
CA LEU A 139 -5.65 10.75 1.07
C LEU A 139 -6.47 9.82 1.98
N LEU A 140 -6.76 8.61 1.51
CA LEU A 140 -7.51 7.64 2.31
C LEU A 140 -6.73 7.23 3.56
N LEU A 141 -5.40 7.11 3.46
CA LEU A 141 -4.52 6.80 4.60
C LEU A 141 -4.56 7.89 5.65
N PHE A 142 -4.48 9.15 5.22
CA PHE A 142 -4.61 10.29 6.10
C PHE A 142 -5.96 10.29 6.83
N VAL A 143 -7.07 10.14 6.10
CA VAL A 143 -8.42 10.07 6.67
C VAL A 143 -8.55 8.92 7.66
N HIS A 144 -8.09 7.71 7.29
CA HIS A 144 -8.12 6.53 8.16
C HIS A 144 -7.37 6.76 9.49
N VAL A 145 -6.18 7.38 9.44
CA VAL A 145 -5.38 7.68 10.63
C VAL A 145 -6.06 8.74 11.50
N VAL A 146 -6.60 9.82 10.92
CA VAL A 146 -7.27 10.89 11.67
C VAL A 146 -8.52 10.35 12.37
N LEU A 147 -9.39 9.61 11.67
CA LEU A 147 -10.57 8.97 12.25
C LEU A 147 -10.20 7.94 13.33
N GLY A 148 -9.14 7.18 13.10
CA GLY A 148 -8.58 6.24 14.08
C GLY A 148 -8.07 6.91 15.36
N ARG A 149 -7.51 8.12 15.26
CA ARG A 149 -7.06 8.90 16.43
C ARG A 149 -8.23 9.53 17.18
N LYS A 150 -9.19 10.14 16.47
CA LYS A 150 -10.41 10.73 17.08
C LYS A 150 -11.21 9.68 17.83
N SER A 151 -11.43 8.52 17.21
CA SER A 151 -12.19 7.45 17.86
C SER A 151 -11.57 7.06 19.20
N ARG A 152 -10.23 6.94 19.31
CA ARG A 152 -9.50 6.63 20.58
C ARG A 152 -9.60 7.69 21.67
N GLN A 153 -9.91 8.94 21.34
CA GLN A 153 -10.04 10.01 22.33
C GLN A 153 -11.43 10.03 22.98
N HIS A 154 -12.45 9.47 22.31
CA HIS A 154 -13.85 9.50 22.76
C HIS A 154 -14.34 8.21 23.43
N GLY A 155 -13.45 7.29 23.81
CA GLY A 155 -13.85 6.08 24.56
C GLY A 155 -12.66 5.29 25.06
#